data_AF-A0A6G2VVE0-F1
#
_entry.id   AF-A0A6G2VVE0-F1
#
_cell.length_a   1.000
_cell.length_b   1.000
_cell.length_c   1.000
_cell.angle_alpha   90.00
_cell.angle_beta   90.00
_cell.angle_gamma   90.00
#
_symmetry.space_group_name_H-M   'P 1'
#
loop_
_entity.id
_entity.type
_entity.pdbx_description
1 polymer ?
#
loop_
_entity_poly.entity_id
_entity_poly.type
_entity_poly.pdbx_seq_one_letter_code
_entity_poly.pdbx_strand_id
1 'polypeptide(L)'
;DFGVWPARGRRTGDSALLGRALRAWTDRGWRGRRSVEPGEPAAGGPGTWQPGARLLFADDVDGHAVVLLRDGVHLVRYSEPLHGGTPELTVARTEDADVTTAAAVVVARSPRSVRLLLAPWVAAAAVRDLREPSAGPRAVGRDGNGVTEPVAVAAPGGPCHDVPAVQLRSSSRIAEDHAFLLADLGGLVPAHLTYMPAPRPGVRPRPPREATGEAGLRGWAATACRLAGLHGRGVRSVNHWVFAAQPLPEGAGTAAWVCARADTWRGTGDVEYLFVAPGGTDAKVVGRGRDTAQCSRFGQNALAHTEWRAPSGAPYLLAAASRAVTRLDVTAPVRSTADGRFLAVAVPGGRPAEVTGRLPDGTRIDSPLSPDGP
;
A
#
# COMPACT_ATOMS: atom_id res chain seq x y z
N ASP A 1 -15.76 8.14 -6.16
CA ASP A 1 -14.49 8.87 -6.40
C ASP A 1 -14.55 10.23 -5.69
N PHE A 2 -13.55 11.10 -5.85
CA PHE A 2 -13.61 12.48 -5.34
C PHE A 2 -14.65 13.37 -6.07
N GLY A 3 -15.34 12.86 -7.09
CA GLY A 3 -16.22 13.64 -7.96
C GLY A 3 -17.58 13.94 -7.34
N VAL A 4 -17.95 13.12 -6.36
CA VAL A 4 -19.21 13.19 -5.63
C VAL A 4 -19.05 13.82 -4.24
N TRP A 5 -17.86 14.32 -3.90
CA TRP A 5 -17.62 15.00 -2.63
C TRP A 5 -18.23 16.41 -2.67
N PRO A 6 -19.17 16.76 -1.76
CA PRO A 6 -19.63 18.13 -1.61
C PRO A 6 -18.56 18.96 -0.88
N ALA A 7 -18.58 20.27 -1.10
CA ALA A 7 -17.83 21.21 -0.26
C ALA A 7 -18.34 21.14 1.19
N ARG A 8 -17.43 21.01 2.16
CA ARG A 8 -17.74 20.98 3.60
C ARG A 8 -16.84 21.92 4.40
N GLY A 9 -17.28 22.31 5.58
CA GLY A 9 -16.53 23.18 6.48
C GLY A 9 -17.01 24.63 6.52
N ARG A 10 -16.70 25.29 7.63
CA ARG A 10 -17.19 26.63 7.97
C ARG A 10 -16.60 27.75 7.12
N ARG A 11 -15.46 27.52 6.46
CA ARG A 11 -14.76 28.51 5.62
C ARG A 11 -15.04 28.36 4.13
N THR A 12 -16.04 27.58 3.76
CA THR A 12 -16.43 27.39 2.35
C THR A 12 -16.87 28.67 1.65
N GLY A 13 -17.28 29.70 2.40
CA GLY A 13 -17.58 31.05 1.89
C GLY A 13 -16.46 32.08 2.06
N ASP A 14 -15.29 31.71 2.57
CA ASP A 14 -14.18 32.64 2.80
C ASP A 14 -13.42 32.92 1.50
N SER A 15 -13.96 33.81 0.67
CA SER A 15 -13.38 34.17 -0.63
C SER A 15 -11.93 34.65 -0.56
N ALA A 16 -11.51 35.25 0.56
CA ALA A 16 -10.14 35.72 0.74
C ALA A 16 -9.17 34.53 0.91
N LEU A 17 -9.52 33.56 1.77
CA LEU A 17 -8.77 32.32 1.95
C LEU A 17 -8.76 31.50 0.66
N LEU A 18 -9.92 31.29 0.04
CA LEU A 18 -10.02 30.52 -1.20
C LEU A 18 -9.21 31.15 -2.33
N GLY A 19 -9.21 32.49 -2.43
CA GLY A 19 -8.38 33.23 -3.37
C GLY A 19 -6.88 33.06 -3.11
N ARG A 20 -6.44 32.99 -1.84
CA ARG A 20 -5.04 32.67 -1.50
C ARG A 20 -4.68 31.24 -1.90
N ALA A 21 -5.53 30.27 -1.61
CA ALA A 21 -5.32 28.86 -1.97
C ALA A 21 -5.21 28.67 -3.49
N LEU A 22 -6.11 29.29 -4.26
CA LEU A 22 -6.07 29.26 -5.73
C LEU A 22 -4.80 29.91 -6.28
N ARG A 23 -4.41 31.09 -5.76
CA ARG A 23 -3.15 31.73 -6.15
C ARG A 23 -1.94 30.86 -5.81
N ALA A 24 -1.91 30.24 -4.63
CA ALA A 24 -0.83 29.33 -4.27
C ALA A 24 -0.71 28.18 -5.27
N TRP A 25 -1.83 27.63 -5.71
CA TRP A 25 -1.84 26.57 -6.71
C TRP A 25 -1.35 27.03 -8.08
N THR A 26 -1.87 28.15 -8.60
CA THR A 26 -1.67 28.58 -9.99
C THR A 26 -0.41 29.44 -10.20
N ASP A 27 0.05 30.15 -9.18
CA ASP A 27 1.20 31.05 -9.28
C ASP A 27 2.52 30.33 -8.97
N ARG A 28 3.40 30.28 -9.99
CA ARG A 28 4.76 29.73 -9.85
C ARG A 28 5.67 30.58 -8.96
N GLY A 29 5.40 31.88 -8.85
CA GLY A 29 6.11 32.82 -8.00
C GLY A 29 5.68 32.77 -6.54
N TRP A 30 4.70 31.94 -6.19
CA TRP A 30 4.21 31.82 -4.81
C TRP A 30 5.32 31.35 -3.86
N ARG A 31 5.54 32.11 -2.78
CA ARG A 31 6.70 31.97 -1.88
C ARG A 31 6.47 31.11 -0.63
N GLY A 32 5.36 30.36 -0.56
CA GLY A 32 5.13 29.43 0.54
C GLY A 32 5.83 28.08 0.34
N ARG A 33 5.66 27.16 1.29
CA ARG A 33 6.22 25.80 1.17
C ARG A 33 5.40 24.98 0.19
N ARG A 34 5.99 24.60 -0.94
CA ARG A 34 5.36 23.72 -1.93
C ARG A 34 5.90 22.32 -1.81
N SER A 35 5.01 21.34 -1.69
CA SER A 35 5.33 19.92 -1.76
C SER A 35 4.50 19.28 -2.86
N VAL A 36 5.13 18.37 -3.60
CA VAL A 36 4.52 17.69 -4.73
C VAL A 36 4.78 16.21 -4.56
N GLU A 37 3.73 15.41 -4.50
CA GLU A 37 3.86 13.98 -4.28
C GLU A 37 4.45 13.26 -5.50
N PRO A 38 5.11 12.10 -5.30
CA PRO A 38 5.71 11.36 -6.39
C PRO A 38 4.69 11.06 -7.49
N GLY A 39 5.04 11.44 -8.71
CA GLY A 39 4.28 11.08 -9.91
C GLY A 39 3.65 12.26 -10.62
N GLU A 40 3.72 13.41 -9.96
CA GLU A 40 3.70 14.68 -10.64
C GLU A 40 5.02 14.87 -11.43
N PRO A 41 4.97 15.40 -12.66
CA PRO A 41 6.15 15.98 -13.29
C PRO A 41 6.81 16.98 -12.33
N ALA A 42 8.14 16.97 -12.23
CA ALA A 42 8.85 17.98 -11.45
C ALA A 42 8.36 19.38 -11.88
N ALA A 43 7.93 20.18 -10.90
CA ALA A 43 7.31 21.48 -11.13
C ALA A 43 8.11 22.30 -12.16
N GLY A 44 7.55 22.51 -13.36
CA GLY A 44 8.27 23.20 -14.44
C GLY A 44 7.54 23.44 -15.78
N GLY A 45 6.53 22.64 -16.17
CA GLY A 45 5.80 22.84 -17.44
C GLY A 45 4.43 23.51 -17.27
N PRO A 46 4.00 24.48 -18.11
CA PRO A 46 2.67 25.09 -18.04
C PRO A 46 1.65 24.15 -18.69
N GLY A 47 1.46 23.01 -18.04
CA GLY A 47 0.42 22.03 -18.26
C GLY A 47 0.23 21.34 -16.92
N THR A 48 -0.94 21.24 -16.32
CA THR A 48 -2.29 21.45 -16.84
C THR A 48 -3.19 21.76 -15.65
N TRP A 49 -3.33 23.03 -15.25
CA TRP A 49 -4.53 23.40 -14.50
C TRP A 49 -5.71 23.13 -15.43
N GLN A 50 -6.60 22.23 -15.04
CA GLN A 50 -7.85 22.07 -15.76
C GLN A 50 -8.85 23.12 -15.25
N PRO A 51 -9.50 23.88 -16.13
CA PRO A 51 -10.64 24.71 -15.75
C PRO A 51 -11.68 23.84 -15.02
N GLY A 52 -12.19 24.33 -13.89
CA GLY A 52 -13.18 23.60 -13.09
C GLY A 52 -12.66 23.02 -11.77
N ALA A 53 -11.65 23.67 -11.16
CA ALA A 53 -11.27 23.38 -9.78
C ALA A 53 -12.50 23.43 -8.85
N ARG A 54 -12.76 22.32 -8.14
CA ARG A 54 -13.87 22.21 -7.19
C ARG A 54 -13.36 22.25 -5.76
N LEU A 55 -14.05 23.03 -4.94
CA LEU A 55 -13.86 23.04 -3.49
C LEU A 55 -14.44 21.77 -2.88
N LEU A 56 -13.61 21.04 -2.13
CA LEU A 56 -14.03 19.86 -1.38
C LEU A 56 -14.14 20.15 0.12
N PHE A 57 -13.29 21.02 0.64
CA PHE A 57 -13.26 21.35 2.07
C PHE A 57 -12.61 22.70 2.35
N ALA A 58 -13.15 23.45 3.31
CA ALA A 58 -12.49 24.59 3.91
C ALA A 58 -12.90 24.77 5.38
N ASP A 59 -11.97 24.58 6.32
CA ASP A 59 -12.20 24.79 7.75
C ASP A 59 -10.88 25.02 8.51
N ASP A 60 -10.99 25.31 9.80
CA ASP A 60 -9.87 25.35 10.73
C ASP A 60 -9.61 23.95 11.30
N VAL A 61 -8.40 23.44 11.12
CA VAL A 61 -7.98 22.12 11.60
C VAL A 61 -6.62 22.25 12.29
N ASP A 62 -6.54 21.84 13.56
CA ASP A 62 -5.31 21.83 14.36
C ASP A 62 -4.49 23.15 14.25
N GLY A 63 -5.18 24.29 14.40
CA GLY A 63 -4.56 25.63 14.39
C GLY A 63 -4.23 26.20 13.00
N HIS A 64 -4.70 25.57 11.93
CA HIS A 64 -4.48 25.99 10.54
C HIS A 64 -5.80 26.16 9.80
N ALA A 65 -5.91 27.20 8.96
CA ALA A 65 -6.95 27.27 7.95
C ALA A 65 -6.56 26.37 6.78
N VAL A 66 -7.37 25.36 6.49
CA VAL A 66 -7.10 24.33 5.47
C VAL A 66 -8.12 24.43 4.34
N VAL A 67 -7.66 24.35 3.10
CA VAL A 67 -8.50 24.29 1.89
C VAL A 67 -8.11 23.07 1.06
N LEU A 68 -9.10 22.30 0.63
CA LEU A 68 -8.95 21.15 -0.25
C LEU A 68 -9.65 21.39 -1.58
N LEU A 69 -8.90 21.32 -2.68
CA LEU A 69 -9.38 21.53 -4.05
C LEU A 69 -9.09 20.29 -4.91
N ARG A 70 -9.87 20.08 -5.98
CA ARG A 70 -9.51 19.11 -7.05
C ARG A 70 -9.78 19.67 -8.44
N ASP A 71 -9.00 19.28 -9.44
CA ASP A 71 -9.18 19.62 -10.87
C ASP A 71 -9.47 18.39 -11.76
N GLY A 72 -9.88 17.26 -11.17
CA GLY A 72 -10.21 16.03 -11.89
C GLY A 72 -9.12 14.97 -11.79
N VAL A 73 -7.85 15.36 -11.83
CA VAL A 73 -6.70 14.44 -11.71
C VAL A 73 -5.84 14.73 -10.48
N HIS A 74 -5.84 15.97 -9.99
CA HIS A 74 -5.10 16.36 -8.79
C HIS A 74 -6.03 16.62 -7.61
N LEU A 75 -5.49 16.37 -6.43
CA LEU A 75 -5.99 16.83 -5.14
C LEU A 75 -4.97 17.80 -4.56
N VAL A 76 -5.44 18.95 -4.10
CA VAL A 76 -4.58 20.04 -3.62
C VAL A 76 -5.01 20.44 -2.23
N ARG A 77 -4.07 20.33 -1.28
CA ARG A 77 -4.24 20.82 0.09
C ARG A 77 -3.44 22.10 0.25
N TYR A 78 -4.13 23.19 0.50
CA TYR A 78 -3.55 24.43 1.00
C TYR A 78 -3.76 24.52 2.50
N SER A 79 -2.76 24.97 3.25
CA SER A 79 -2.91 25.23 4.69
C SER A 79 -2.08 26.44 5.11
N GLU A 80 -2.67 27.33 5.91
CA GLU A 80 -1.95 28.45 6.52
C GLU A 80 -2.19 28.48 8.04
N PRO A 81 -1.16 28.74 8.87
CA PRO A 81 -1.37 28.87 10.31
C PRO A 81 -2.31 30.03 10.63
N LEU A 82 -3.20 29.86 11.61
CA LEU A 82 -4.12 30.92 12.04
C LEU A 82 -3.39 32.10 12.69
N HIS A 83 -2.18 31.88 13.19
CA HIS A 83 -1.38 32.85 13.92
C HIS A 83 0.01 33.03 13.31
N GLY A 84 0.05 33.48 12.05
CA GLY A 84 1.29 33.80 11.35
C GLY A 84 2.17 32.58 11.06
N GLY A 85 3.04 32.71 10.06
CA GLY A 85 3.92 31.64 9.59
C GLY A 85 3.78 31.39 8.10
N THR A 86 4.51 30.39 7.62
CA THR A 86 4.60 30.10 6.19
C THR A 86 3.44 29.20 5.76
N PRO A 87 2.60 29.62 4.80
CA PRO A 87 1.58 28.75 4.23
C PRO A 87 2.20 27.61 3.43
N GLU A 88 1.47 26.50 3.32
CA GLU A 88 1.89 25.29 2.66
C GLU A 88 0.90 24.87 1.57
N LEU A 89 1.42 24.30 0.50
CA LEU A 89 0.66 23.72 -0.59
C LEU A 89 1.19 22.31 -0.87
N THR A 90 0.33 21.31 -0.80
CA THR A 90 0.63 19.94 -1.21
C THR A 90 -0.24 19.56 -2.40
N VAL A 91 0.37 19.02 -3.45
CA VAL A 91 -0.31 18.52 -4.65
C VAL A 91 -0.09 17.03 -4.77
N ALA A 92 -1.17 16.27 -4.95
CA ALA A 92 -1.16 14.82 -5.14
C ALA A 92 -1.98 14.41 -6.36
N ARG A 93 -1.53 13.37 -7.08
CA ARG A 93 -2.31 12.75 -8.16
C ARG A 93 -3.35 11.81 -7.56
N THR A 94 -4.53 11.81 -8.15
CA THR A 94 -5.71 11.05 -7.71
C THR A 94 -6.55 10.52 -8.89
N GLU A 95 -5.92 10.35 -10.05
CA GLU A 95 -6.57 9.79 -11.23
C GLU A 95 -7.04 8.34 -10.98
N ASP A 96 -8.21 7.99 -11.50
CA ASP A 96 -8.86 6.69 -11.27
C ASP A 96 -9.15 6.37 -9.79
N ALA A 97 -9.21 7.37 -8.90
CA ALA A 97 -9.63 7.15 -7.52
C ALA A 97 -11.06 6.59 -7.46
N ASP A 98 -11.25 5.54 -6.67
CA ASP A 98 -12.50 4.81 -6.51
C ASP A 98 -13.15 5.07 -5.13
N VAL A 99 -14.09 4.22 -4.72
CA VAL A 99 -14.79 4.35 -3.43
C VAL A 99 -13.90 4.05 -2.21
N THR A 100 -12.77 3.36 -2.38
CA THR A 100 -11.83 3.00 -1.32
C THR A 100 -10.66 3.98 -1.25
N THR A 101 -10.08 4.33 -2.39
CA THR A 101 -8.94 5.26 -2.50
C THR A 101 -9.37 6.72 -2.36
N ALA A 102 -10.62 7.06 -2.68
CA ALA A 102 -11.19 8.38 -2.39
C ALA A 102 -11.97 8.42 -1.06
N ALA A 103 -11.74 7.49 -0.13
CA ALA A 103 -12.51 7.40 1.11
C ALA A 103 -12.04 8.34 2.22
N ALA A 104 -10.78 8.78 2.18
CA ALA A 104 -10.19 9.66 3.19
C ALA A 104 -9.06 10.52 2.60
N VAL A 105 -8.88 11.72 3.16
CA VAL A 105 -7.80 12.64 2.82
C VAL A 105 -7.16 13.20 4.08
N VAL A 106 -5.82 13.25 4.14
CA VAL A 106 -5.07 13.89 5.21
C VAL A 106 -5.16 15.41 5.10
N VAL A 107 -5.93 16.02 6.00
CA VAL A 107 -6.12 17.48 6.08
C VAL A 107 -5.17 18.17 7.06
N ALA A 108 -4.63 17.43 8.03
CA ALA A 108 -3.55 17.90 8.89
C ALA A 108 -2.63 16.72 9.27
N ARG A 109 -1.34 17.01 9.48
CA ARG A 109 -0.32 16.03 9.87
C ARG A 109 0.56 16.61 10.96
N SER A 110 0.77 15.82 12.00
CA SER A 110 1.81 16.00 13.00
C SER A 110 2.81 14.84 12.91
N PRO A 111 3.94 14.87 13.65
CA PRO A 111 4.88 13.74 13.69
C PRO A 111 4.27 12.43 14.22
N ARG A 112 3.14 12.48 14.94
CA ARG A 112 2.54 11.32 15.62
C ARG A 112 1.13 10.99 15.16
N SER A 113 0.48 11.89 14.42
CA SER A 113 -0.91 11.72 14.04
C SER A 113 -1.28 12.44 12.75
N VAL A 114 -2.39 12.02 12.16
CA VAL A 114 -3.07 12.71 11.07
C VAL A 114 -4.52 13.01 11.43
N ARG A 115 -5.06 14.05 10.80
CA ARG A 115 -6.51 14.31 10.72
C ARG A 115 -6.99 13.90 9.35
N LEU A 116 -8.01 13.05 9.30
CA LEU A 116 -8.59 12.59 8.05
C LEU A 116 -9.92 13.29 7.81
N LEU A 117 -10.11 13.88 6.64
CA LEU A 117 -11.43 14.20 6.13
C LEU A 117 -11.99 12.95 5.45
N LEU A 118 -13.08 12.43 5.97
CA LEU A 118 -13.72 11.22 5.46
C LEU A 118 -14.71 11.55 4.35
N ALA A 119 -14.85 10.60 3.41
CA ALA A 119 -15.83 10.71 2.34
C ALA A 119 -17.27 10.68 2.88
N PRO A 120 -18.23 11.29 2.16
CA PRO A 120 -19.64 11.34 2.58
C PRO A 120 -20.29 9.96 2.74
N TRP A 121 -19.81 8.96 2.00
CA TRP A 121 -20.32 7.59 2.07
C TRP A 121 -19.70 6.78 3.21
N VAL A 122 -18.71 7.29 3.93
CA VAL A 122 -18.11 6.57 5.08
C VAL A 122 -19.04 6.72 6.29
N ALA A 123 -19.48 5.59 6.83
CA ALA A 123 -20.36 5.53 7.99
C ALA A 123 -19.59 5.48 9.31
N ALA A 124 -18.46 4.76 9.34
CA ALA A 124 -17.63 4.62 10.54
C ALA A 124 -16.14 4.58 10.20
N ALA A 125 -15.33 5.05 11.15
CA ALA A 125 -13.88 4.97 11.13
C ALA A 125 -13.36 4.38 12.44
N ALA A 126 -12.32 3.58 12.34
CA ALA A 126 -11.65 2.98 13.47
C ALA A 126 -10.16 2.81 13.15
N VAL A 127 -9.31 2.65 14.16
CA VAL A 127 -7.89 2.32 14.02
C VAL A 127 -7.63 0.95 14.58
N ARG A 128 -6.86 0.15 13.85
CA ARG A 128 -6.27 -1.09 14.34
C ARG A 128 -4.76 -1.04 14.20
N ASP A 129 -4.10 -1.83 15.01
CA ASP A 129 -2.70 -2.18 14.78
C ASP A 129 -2.63 -3.42 13.91
N LEU A 130 -1.92 -3.35 12.78
CA LEU A 130 -1.72 -4.49 11.90
C LEU A 130 -0.87 -5.59 12.56
N ARG A 131 -0.04 -5.26 13.55
CA ARG A 131 0.76 -6.25 14.30
C ARG A 131 -0.06 -7.08 15.27
N GLU A 132 -1.27 -6.63 15.61
CA GLU A 132 -2.20 -7.30 16.52
C GLU A 132 -3.46 -7.77 15.77
N PRO A 133 -3.36 -8.80 14.90
CA PRO A 133 -4.45 -9.18 13.98
C PRO A 133 -5.71 -9.69 14.68
N SER A 134 -5.61 -10.12 15.93
CA SER A 134 -6.73 -10.58 16.76
C SER A 134 -7.38 -9.46 17.57
N ALA A 135 -6.72 -8.31 17.70
CA ALA A 135 -7.27 -7.18 18.44
C ALA A 135 -8.38 -6.48 17.64
N GLY A 136 -9.47 -6.14 18.32
CA GLY A 136 -10.55 -5.34 17.73
C GLY A 136 -10.09 -3.92 17.39
N PRO A 137 -10.65 -3.30 16.33
CA PRO A 137 -10.33 -1.92 16.01
C PRO A 137 -10.96 -0.97 17.04
N ARG A 138 -10.28 0.14 17.36
CA ARG A 138 -10.75 1.20 18.25
C ARG A 138 -11.44 2.29 17.43
N ALA A 139 -12.68 2.63 17.78
CA ALA A 139 -13.44 3.66 17.07
C ALA A 139 -12.72 5.02 17.09
N VAL A 140 -12.86 5.78 16.01
CA VAL A 140 -12.35 7.14 15.88
C VAL A 140 -13.53 8.08 15.66
N GLY A 141 -13.69 9.08 16.53
CA GLY A 141 -14.72 10.10 16.39
C GLY A 141 -14.50 10.98 15.15
N ARG A 142 -15.56 11.62 14.68
CA ARG A 142 -15.48 12.66 13.64
C ARG A 142 -16.42 13.82 13.96
N ASP A 143 -16.05 15.01 13.52
CA ASP A 143 -16.90 16.19 13.65
C ASP A 143 -18.03 16.21 12.60
N GLY A 144 -18.88 17.25 12.67
CA GLY A 144 -19.99 17.43 11.73
C GLY A 144 -19.59 17.65 10.27
N ASN A 145 -18.32 17.98 9.99
CA ASN A 145 -17.79 18.13 8.64
C ASN A 145 -17.10 16.85 8.12
N GLY A 146 -16.97 15.85 8.98
CA GLY A 146 -16.36 14.56 8.66
C GLY A 146 -14.85 14.51 8.90
N VAL A 147 -14.27 15.46 9.64
CA VAL A 147 -12.86 15.43 10.06
C VAL A 147 -12.73 14.55 11.30
N THR A 148 -11.78 13.62 11.29
CA THR A 148 -11.56 12.70 12.41
C THR A 148 -10.90 13.36 13.62
N GLU A 149 -11.06 12.73 14.78
CA GLU A 149 -10.10 12.82 15.88
C GLU A 149 -8.68 12.46 15.40
N PRO A 150 -7.60 12.79 16.14
CA PRO A 150 -6.25 12.44 15.74
C PRO A 150 -6.08 10.93 15.59
N VAL A 151 -5.67 10.50 14.40
CA VAL A 151 -5.37 9.10 14.08
C VAL A 151 -3.87 8.91 14.20
N ALA A 152 -3.43 7.96 15.03
CA ALA A 152 -2.02 7.64 15.18
C ALA A 152 -1.41 7.17 13.85
N VAL A 153 -0.17 7.58 13.59
CA VAL A 153 0.61 7.12 12.44
C VAL A 153 1.93 6.52 12.91
N ALA A 154 2.45 5.55 12.17
CA ALA A 154 3.78 5.02 12.44
C ALA A 154 4.83 6.09 12.13
N ALA A 155 5.80 6.27 13.04
CA ALA A 155 6.93 7.14 12.80
C ALA A 155 7.82 6.56 11.69
N PRO A 156 8.21 7.33 10.66
CA PRO A 156 9.14 6.87 9.65
C PRO A 156 10.47 6.44 10.29
N GLY A 157 10.92 5.20 10.01
CA GLY A 157 12.17 4.66 10.54
C GLY A 157 12.15 4.24 12.02
N GLY A 158 10.98 4.26 12.68
CA GLY A 158 10.81 3.73 14.03
C GLY A 158 10.81 2.20 14.10
N PRO A 159 10.92 1.62 15.31
CA PRO A 159 10.81 0.16 15.50
C PRO A 159 9.42 -0.33 15.08
N CYS A 160 9.35 -1.51 14.47
CA CYS A 160 8.08 -2.12 14.05
C CYS A 160 7.39 -2.83 15.22
N HIS A 161 6.73 -2.06 16.07
CA HIS A 161 5.89 -2.57 17.16
C HIS A 161 4.43 -2.24 16.88
N ASP A 162 4.14 -0.96 16.62
CA ASP A 162 2.81 -0.48 16.27
C ASP A 162 2.76 -0.10 14.79
N VAL A 163 1.87 -0.73 14.02
CA VAL A 163 1.63 -0.36 12.62
C VAL A 163 0.15 0.00 12.45
N PRO A 164 -0.23 1.26 12.72
CA PRO A 164 -1.61 1.70 12.63
C PRO A 164 -2.15 1.60 11.19
N ALA A 165 -3.35 1.06 11.06
CA ALA A 165 -4.17 1.13 9.86
C ALA A 165 -5.58 1.63 10.22
N VAL A 166 -6.10 2.51 9.38
CA VAL A 166 -7.47 3.01 9.50
C VAL A 166 -8.41 2.03 8.83
N GLN A 167 -9.33 1.47 9.61
CA GLN A 167 -10.45 0.71 9.10
C GLN A 167 -11.62 1.64 8.85
N LEU A 168 -12.05 1.75 7.60
CA LEU A 168 -13.26 2.46 7.22
C LEU A 168 -14.37 1.47 6.89
N ARG A 169 -15.59 1.89 7.14
CA ARG A 169 -16.80 1.16 6.78
C ARG A 169 -17.70 2.05 5.94
N SER A 170 -18.04 1.61 4.74
CA SER A 170 -18.99 2.31 3.88
C SER A 170 -20.40 2.22 4.43
N SER A 171 -21.20 3.25 4.19
CA SER A 171 -22.63 3.26 4.45
C SER A 171 -23.32 2.15 3.67
N SER A 172 -24.23 1.45 4.33
CA SER A 172 -25.10 0.43 3.73
C SER A 172 -25.97 0.95 2.59
N ARG A 173 -26.09 2.26 2.42
CA ARG A 173 -26.80 2.91 1.31
C ARG A 173 -26.01 2.98 -0.01
N ILE A 174 -24.69 2.77 0.04
CA ILE A 174 -23.78 3.00 -1.11
C ILE A 174 -23.11 1.68 -1.55
N ALA A 175 -22.79 0.80 -0.60
CA ALA A 175 -22.25 -0.53 -0.84
C ALA A 175 -22.70 -1.47 0.29
N GLU A 176 -22.67 -2.78 0.07
CA GLU A 176 -22.94 -3.81 1.08
C GLU A 176 -21.96 -3.69 2.26
N ASP A 177 -22.25 -2.83 3.24
CA ASP A 177 -21.54 -2.61 4.53
C ASP A 177 -20.04 -2.95 4.52
N HIS A 178 -19.32 -2.44 3.51
CA HIS A 178 -17.99 -2.92 3.16
C HIS A 178 -16.94 -2.29 4.05
N ALA A 179 -16.12 -3.12 4.69
CA ALA A 179 -15.02 -2.67 5.55
C ALA A 179 -13.67 -2.90 4.86
N PHE A 180 -12.86 -1.85 4.79
CA PHE A 180 -11.55 -1.85 4.15
C PHE A 180 -10.50 -1.13 4.99
N LEU A 181 -9.23 -1.41 4.72
CA LEU A 181 -8.10 -0.87 5.48
C LEU A 181 -7.32 0.14 4.66
N LEU A 182 -6.92 1.22 5.30
CA LEU A 182 -6.05 2.25 4.75
C LEU A 182 -4.78 2.39 5.62
N ALA A 183 -3.61 2.50 5.00
CA ALA A 183 -2.36 2.81 5.67
C ALA A 183 -1.92 4.24 5.35
N ASP A 184 -1.53 4.98 6.38
CA ASP A 184 -0.84 6.25 6.17
C ASP A 184 0.61 6.01 5.73
N LEU A 185 0.91 6.32 4.47
CA LEU A 185 2.25 6.19 3.89
C LEU A 185 2.86 7.56 3.56
N GLY A 186 2.48 8.59 4.30
CA GLY A 186 3.08 9.93 4.21
C GLY A 186 2.46 10.87 3.16
N GLY A 187 1.55 10.39 2.32
CA GLY A 187 0.84 11.21 1.32
C GLY A 187 -0.44 11.87 1.85
N LEU A 188 -1.13 12.59 0.97
CA LEU A 188 -2.46 13.19 1.17
C LEU A 188 -3.54 12.12 1.16
N VAL A 189 -3.36 11.06 0.37
CA VAL A 189 -4.31 9.96 0.27
C VAL A 189 -3.67 8.71 0.88
N PRO A 190 -4.25 8.15 1.96
CA PRO A 190 -3.81 6.88 2.53
C PRO A 190 -3.92 5.73 1.52
N ALA A 191 -3.03 4.75 1.61
CA ALA A 191 -2.97 3.61 0.68
C ALA A 191 -3.97 2.51 1.08
N HIS A 192 -4.76 2.03 0.12
CA HIS A 192 -5.70 0.92 0.33
C HIS A 192 -4.97 -0.42 0.46
N LEU A 193 -5.24 -1.16 1.54
CA LEU A 193 -4.64 -2.47 1.79
C LEU A 193 -5.60 -3.58 1.39
N THR A 194 -5.14 -4.44 0.48
CA THR A 194 -5.88 -5.60 -0.01
C THR A 194 -5.14 -6.90 0.27
N TYR A 195 -5.86 -8.01 0.14
CA TYR A 195 -5.36 -9.34 0.40
C TYR A 195 -5.85 -10.33 -0.65
N MET A 196 -4.94 -11.19 -1.11
CA MET A 196 -5.27 -12.30 -1.98
C MET A 196 -4.70 -13.60 -1.38
N PRO A 197 -5.57 -14.58 -1.03
CA PRO A 197 -5.12 -15.82 -0.41
C PRO A 197 -4.40 -16.74 -1.41
N ALA A 198 -3.74 -17.75 -0.86
CA ALA A 198 -3.12 -18.82 -1.64
C ALA A 198 -4.12 -19.46 -2.61
N PRO A 199 -3.69 -19.82 -3.84
CA PRO A 199 -4.54 -20.52 -4.77
C PRO A 199 -4.97 -21.86 -4.19
N ARG A 200 -6.26 -22.18 -4.33
CA ARG A 200 -6.82 -23.48 -3.95
C ARG A 200 -7.06 -24.33 -5.20
N PRO A 201 -6.78 -25.64 -5.18
CA PRO A 201 -7.13 -26.54 -6.28
C PRO A 201 -8.61 -26.41 -6.66
N GLY A 202 -8.91 -26.41 -7.96
CA GLY A 202 -10.29 -26.28 -8.48
C GLY A 202 -10.93 -24.90 -8.34
N VAL A 203 -10.29 -23.92 -7.70
CA VAL A 203 -10.85 -22.57 -7.50
C VAL A 203 -10.28 -21.59 -8.53
N ARG A 204 -11.18 -20.86 -9.22
CA ARG A 204 -10.78 -19.78 -10.14
C ARG A 204 -10.13 -18.62 -9.37
N PRO A 205 -9.12 -17.93 -9.94
CA PRO A 205 -8.56 -16.72 -9.35
C PRO A 205 -9.68 -15.71 -9.14
N ARG A 206 -9.60 -14.99 -8.04
CA ARG A 206 -10.50 -13.88 -7.73
C ARG A 206 -9.68 -12.60 -7.65
N PRO A 207 -10.30 -11.44 -7.89
CA PRO A 207 -9.63 -10.17 -7.61
C PRO A 207 -9.18 -10.11 -6.13
N PRO A 208 -8.24 -9.22 -5.80
CA PRO A 208 -7.90 -8.90 -4.42
C PRO A 208 -9.17 -8.60 -3.60
N ARG A 209 -9.16 -9.04 -2.35
CA ARG A 209 -10.24 -8.83 -1.38
C ARG A 209 -9.79 -7.82 -0.34
N GLU A 210 -10.74 -7.37 0.48
CA GLU A 210 -10.38 -6.56 1.63
C GLU A 210 -9.56 -7.32 2.65
N ALA A 211 -8.62 -6.60 3.25
CA ALA A 211 -7.73 -7.07 4.29
C ALA A 211 -8.37 -7.11 5.69
N THR A 212 -9.71 -7.04 5.80
CA THR A 212 -10.42 -6.96 7.07
C THR A 212 -10.80 -8.31 7.68
N GLY A 213 -10.80 -9.38 6.88
CA GLY A 213 -11.04 -10.74 7.36
C GLY A 213 -9.82 -11.37 8.04
N GLU A 214 -10.04 -12.40 8.85
CA GLU A 214 -9.02 -13.04 9.69
C GLU A 214 -7.74 -13.44 8.93
N ALA A 215 -7.87 -14.09 7.77
CA ALA A 215 -6.72 -14.49 6.95
C ALA A 215 -5.95 -13.29 6.39
N GLY A 216 -6.67 -12.20 6.04
CA GLY A 216 -6.07 -10.96 5.57
C GLY A 216 -5.31 -10.26 6.68
N LEU A 217 -5.89 -10.19 7.89
CA LEU A 217 -5.24 -9.60 9.06
C LEU A 217 -4.00 -10.36 9.47
N ARG A 218 -4.05 -11.70 9.52
CA ARG A 218 -2.87 -12.53 9.83
C ARG A 218 -1.77 -12.36 8.78
N GLY A 219 -2.13 -12.28 7.49
CA GLY A 219 -1.18 -12.01 6.42
C GLY A 219 -0.50 -10.64 6.58
N TRP A 220 -1.30 -9.60 6.77
CA TRP A 220 -0.80 -8.25 6.98
C TRP A 220 0.05 -8.13 8.24
N ALA A 221 -0.29 -8.83 9.33
CA ALA A 221 0.53 -8.86 10.53
C ALA A 221 1.96 -9.30 10.22
N ALA A 222 2.13 -10.40 9.47
CA ALA A 222 3.45 -10.93 9.12
C ALA A 222 4.29 -9.98 8.24
N THR A 223 3.66 -9.05 7.54
CA THR A 223 4.33 -8.15 6.58
C THR A 223 4.21 -6.67 6.91
N ALA A 224 3.57 -6.30 8.02
CA ALA A 224 3.20 -4.92 8.34
C ALA A 224 4.41 -3.98 8.36
N CYS A 225 5.54 -4.46 8.88
CA CYS A 225 6.80 -3.73 8.95
C CYS A 225 7.35 -3.31 7.58
N ARG A 226 6.96 -4.00 6.51
CA ARG A 226 7.38 -3.67 5.14
C ARG A 226 6.79 -2.36 4.64
N LEU A 227 5.65 -1.93 5.21
CA LEU A 227 4.97 -0.68 4.81
C LEU A 227 5.84 0.57 5.03
N ALA A 228 6.74 0.56 6.02
CA ALA A 228 7.65 1.68 6.26
C ALA A 228 8.53 2.00 5.04
N GLY A 229 8.93 0.97 4.27
CA GLY A 229 9.72 1.14 3.03
C GLY A 229 8.94 1.75 1.86
N LEU A 230 7.64 1.98 2.02
CA LEU A 230 6.76 2.58 1.02
C LEU A 230 6.43 4.06 1.32
N HIS A 231 6.88 4.59 2.45
CA HIS A 231 6.57 5.94 2.87
C HIS A 231 7.07 6.98 1.85
N GLY A 232 6.20 7.94 1.51
CA GLY A 232 6.52 9.04 0.59
C GLY A 232 6.71 8.60 -0.86
N ARG A 233 6.20 7.43 -1.28
CA ARG A 233 6.32 6.91 -2.66
C ARG A 233 5.09 7.13 -3.54
N GLY A 234 4.06 7.82 -3.05
CA GLY A 234 2.82 8.06 -3.81
C GLY A 234 2.03 6.77 -4.08
N VAL A 235 2.02 5.87 -3.11
CA VAL A 235 1.33 4.57 -3.18
C VAL A 235 -0.17 4.77 -3.02
N ARG A 236 -0.97 4.28 -3.97
CA ARG A 236 -2.44 4.31 -3.91
C ARG A 236 -3.01 3.06 -3.23
N SER A 237 -2.37 1.91 -3.42
CA SER A 237 -2.81 0.65 -2.84
C SER A 237 -1.66 -0.33 -2.70
N VAL A 238 -1.75 -1.21 -1.71
CA VAL A 238 -0.84 -2.33 -1.53
C VAL A 238 -1.63 -3.62 -1.47
N ASN A 239 -1.32 -4.56 -2.36
CA ASN A 239 -1.92 -5.89 -2.37
C ASN A 239 -0.97 -6.91 -1.76
N HIS A 240 -1.42 -7.60 -0.72
CA HIS A 240 -0.74 -8.75 -0.13
C HIS A 240 -1.21 -10.04 -0.81
N TRP A 241 -0.49 -10.51 -1.83
CA TRP A 241 -0.84 -11.73 -2.55
C TRP A 241 0.00 -12.93 -2.10
N VAL A 242 -0.63 -13.88 -1.40
CA VAL A 242 -0.03 -15.19 -1.15
C VAL A 242 -0.10 -16.00 -2.45
N PHE A 243 1.00 -16.07 -3.20
CA PHE A 243 1.00 -16.78 -4.48
C PHE A 243 1.23 -18.29 -4.32
N ALA A 244 1.84 -18.72 -3.20
CA ALA A 244 2.02 -20.12 -2.89
C ALA A 244 2.10 -20.40 -1.37
N ALA A 245 1.73 -21.61 -0.97
CA ALA A 245 1.94 -22.15 0.37
C ALA A 245 2.72 -23.46 0.24
N GLN A 246 3.96 -23.50 0.73
CA GLN A 246 4.92 -24.58 0.51
C GLN A 246 5.12 -25.40 1.79
N PRO A 247 4.84 -26.72 1.78
CA PRO A 247 5.30 -27.62 2.83
C PRO A 247 6.82 -27.60 2.91
N LEU A 248 7.37 -27.40 4.09
CA LEU A 248 8.81 -27.35 4.31
C LEU A 248 9.39 -28.75 4.56
N PRO A 249 10.67 -28.98 4.21
CA PRO A 249 11.40 -30.18 4.58
C PRO A 249 11.33 -30.50 6.08
N GLU A 250 11.59 -31.76 6.41
CA GLU A 250 11.66 -32.24 7.81
C GLU A 250 10.36 -32.03 8.62
N GLY A 251 9.23 -31.92 7.94
CA GLY A 251 7.93 -31.70 8.61
C GLY A 251 7.84 -30.34 9.30
N ALA A 252 8.67 -29.37 8.92
CA ALA A 252 8.79 -28.07 9.59
C ALA A 252 7.59 -27.13 9.40
N GLY A 253 6.44 -27.63 8.94
CA GLY A 253 5.22 -26.85 8.70
C GLY A 253 5.07 -26.37 7.25
N THR A 254 4.22 -25.35 7.05
CA THR A 254 3.94 -24.77 5.73
C THR A 254 4.29 -23.28 5.71
N ALA A 255 5.22 -22.89 4.85
CA ALA A 255 5.59 -21.49 4.64
C ALA A 255 4.64 -20.82 3.65
N ALA A 256 4.46 -19.51 3.78
CA ALA A 256 3.74 -18.70 2.81
C ALA A 256 4.72 -17.89 1.97
N TRP A 257 4.49 -17.88 0.66
CA TRP A 257 5.19 -17.06 -0.30
C TRP A 257 4.28 -15.94 -0.76
N VAL A 258 4.70 -14.71 -0.51
CA VAL A 258 3.91 -13.51 -0.73
C VAL A 258 4.58 -12.67 -1.79
N CYS A 259 3.78 -12.10 -2.69
CA CYS A 259 4.18 -10.96 -3.49
C CYS A 259 3.36 -9.76 -3.04
N ALA A 260 4.01 -8.84 -2.33
CA ALA A 260 3.42 -7.58 -1.94
C ALA A 260 3.61 -6.58 -3.07
N ARG A 261 2.51 -6.15 -3.70
CA ARG A 261 2.53 -5.18 -4.81
C ARG A 261 2.03 -3.84 -4.33
N ALA A 262 2.86 -2.81 -4.45
CA ALA A 262 2.47 -1.42 -4.24
C ALA A 262 2.16 -0.77 -5.61
N ASP A 263 0.90 -0.43 -5.84
CA ASP A 263 0.51 0.42 -6.96
C ASP A 263 0.72 1.89 -6.59
N THR A 264 1.29 2.66 -7.50
CA THR A 264 1.45 4.11 -7.33
C THR A 264 0.47 4.88 -8.20
N TRP A 265 0.25 6.15 -7.88
CA TRP A 265 -0.50 7.08 -8.74
C TRP A 265 0.20 7.39 -10.07
N ARG A 266 1.44 6.90 -10.30
CA ARG A 266 2.14 6.98 -11.60
C ARG A 266 1.67 5.93 -12.59
N GLY A 267 0.88 4.95 -12.15
CA GLY A 267 0.49 3.78 -12.94
C GLY A 267 1.50 2.63 -12.91
N THR A 268 2.76 2.88 -12.53
CA THR A 268 3.75 1.81 -12.30
C THR A 268 3.60 1.19 -10.91
N GLY A 269 3.97 -0.09 -10.80
CA GLY A 269 3.92 -0.84 -9.55
C GLY A 269 5.28 -1.35 -9.11
N ASP A 270 5.51 -1.36 -7.82
CA ASP A 270 6.67 -1.98 -7.18
C ASP A 270 6.26 -3.28 -6.49
N VAL A 271 7.16 -4.27 -6.46
CA VAL A 271 6.89 -5.55 -5.80
C VAL A 271 8.01 -5.92 -4.82
N GLU A 272 7.61 -6.48 -3.68
CA GLU A 272 8.49 -7.26 -2.81
C GLU A 272 8.01 -8.70 -2.78
N TYR A 273 8.90 -9.65 -3.05
CA TYR A 273 8.68 -11.06 -2.80
C TYR A 273 9.14 -11.38 -1.39
N LEU A 274 8.29 -12.05 -0.64
CA LEU A 274 8.48 -12.32 0.78
C LEU A 274 8.30 -13.81 1.07
N PHE A 275 9.16 -14.32 1.92
CA PHE A 275 9.04 -15.64 2.53
C PHE A 275 8.61 -15.48 3.99
N VAL A 276 7.47 -16.08 4.35
CA VAL A 276 6.95 -16.11 5.71
C VAL A 276 7.06 -17.54 6.23
N ALA A 277 7.94 -17.73 7.21
CA ALA A 277 8.13 -19.03 7.83
C ALA A 277 6.85 -19.50 8.57
N PRO A 278 6.67 -20.82 8.78
CA PRO A 278 5.55 -21.36 9.55
C PRO A 278 5.48 -20.73 10.95
N GLY A 279 4.32 -20.16 11.31
CA GLY A 279 4.15 -19.46 12.60
C GLY A 279 4.97 -18.17 12.75
N GLY A 280 5.69 -17.75 11.71
CA GLY A 280 6.53 -16.56 11.75
C GLY A 280 5.71 -15.28 11.79
N THR A 281 6.15 -14.35 12.64
CA THR A 281 5.56 -13.01 12.76
C THR A 281 6.20 -11.99 11.82
N ASP A 282 7.32 -12.33 11.18
CA ASP A 282 8.05 -11.42 10.29
C ASP A 282 8.42 -12.12 8.98
N ALA A 283 8.36 -11.35 7.89
CA ALA A 283 8.65 -11.83 6.56
C ALA A 283 10.09 -11.52 6.14
N LYS A 284 10.78 -12.51 5.57
CA LYS A 284 12.08 -12.34 4.91
C LYS A 284 11.85 -11.82 3.49
N VAL A 285 12.55 -10.74 3.11
CA VAL A 285 12.53 -10.28 1.71
C VAL A 285 13.44 -11.19 0.89
N VAL A 286 12.92 -11.71 -0.22
CA VAL A 286 13.63 -12.67 -1.07
C VAL A 286 13.75 -12.18 -2.52
N GLY A 287 13.14 -11.04 -2.84
CA GLY A 287 13.30 -10.39 -4.12
C GLY A 287 12.54 -9.07 -4.19
N ARG A 288 12.95 -8.19 -5.12
CA ARG A 288 12.27 -6.92 -5.39
C ARG A 288 12.20 -6.67 -6.89
N GLY A 289 11.15 -5.96 -7.29
CA GLY A 289 11.01 -5.39 -8.63
C GLY A 289 10.48 -3.97 -8.53
N ARG A 290 10.95 -3.09 -9.41
CA ARG A 290 10.43 -1.73 -9.55
C ARG A 290 9.85 -1.53 -10.94
N ASP A 291 8.91 -0.62 -11.05
CA ASP A 291 8.27 -0.24 -12.32
C ASP A 291 7.83 -1.44 -13.17
N THR A 292 7.18 -2.41 -12.54
CA THR A 292 6.88 -3.73 -13.11
C THR A 292 5.40 -4.07 -13.09
N ALA A 293 5.00 -4.92 -14.04
CA ALA A 293 3.66 -5.51 -14.08
C ALA A 293 3.54 -6.77 -13.21
N GLN A 294 4.63 -7.25 -12.61
CA GLN A 294 4.61 -8.44 -11.74
C GLN A 294 3.57 -8.31 -10.63
N CYS A 295 2.96 -9.43 -10.26
CA CYS A 295 1.95 -9.54 -9.21
C CYS A 295 0.71 -8.66 -9.44
N SER A 296 0.40 -8.41 -10.70
CA SER A 296 -0.80 -7.72 -11.17
C SER A 296 -1.62 -8.63 -12.08
N ARG A 297 -2.77 -8.14 -12.55
CA ARG A 297 -3.54 -8.81 -13.61
C ARG A 297 -2.76 -9.06 -14.90
N PHE A 298 -1.69 -8.31 -15.14
CA PHE A 298 -0.84 -8.42 -16.33
C PHE A 298 0.43 -9.26 -16.10
N GLY A 299 0.84 -9.45 -14.84
CA GLY A 299 2.01 -10.24 -14.47
C GLY A 299 1.67 -11.26 -13.40
N GLN A 300 0.94 -12.30 -13.78
CA GLN A 300 0.36 -13.30 -12.85
C GLN A 300 1.31 -14.46 -12.52
N ASN A 301 2.50 -14.47 -13.13
CA ASN A 301 3.49 -15.52 -12.93
C ASN A 301 4.54 -15.03 -11.94
N ALA A 302 4.52 -15.62 -10.74
CA ALA A 302 5.43 -15.30 -9.65
C ALA A 302 6.35 -16.50 -9.41
N LEU A 303 7.61 -16.23 -9.14
CA LEU A 303 8.61 -17.20 -8.74
C LEU A 303 9.55 -16.48 -7.77
N ALA A 304 9.86 -17.12 -6.65
CA ALA A 304 10.88 -16.65 -5.73
C ALA A 304 11.61 -17.84 -5.09
N HIS A 305 12.82 -17.59 -4.61
CA HIS A 305 13.61 -18.59 -3.89
C HIS A 305 14.30 -17.98 -2.68
N THR A 306 14.69 -18.82 -1.73
CA THR A 306 15.48 -18.41 -0.57
C THR A 306 16.26 -19.58 0.02
N GLU A 307 17.42 -19.30 0.59
CA GLU A 307 18.06 -20.23 1.51
C GLU A 307 17.31 -20.20 2.86
N TRP A 308 16.99 -21.39 3.35
CA TRP A 308 16.32 -21.64 4.61
C TRP A 308 17.02 -22.76 5.36
N ARG A 309 17.04 -22.68 6.68
CA ARG A 309 17.66 -23.68 7.55
C ARG A 309 16.58 -24.55 8.18
N ALA A 310 16.68 -25.85 7.97
CA ALA A 310 15.77 -26.82 8.56
C ALA A 310 15.99 -26.99 10.07
N PRO A 311 15.05 -27.60 10.81
CA PRO A 311 15.21 -27.90 12.24
C PRO A 311 16.49 -28.70 12.56
N SER A 312 16.93 -29.58 11.68
CA SER A 312 18.20 -30.31 11.80
C SER A 312 19.45 -29.42 11.71
N GLY A 313 19.30 -28.16 11.30
CA GLY A 313 20.39 -27.26 10.95
C GLY A 313 20.84 -27.34 9.48
N ALA A 314 20.31 -28.29 8.71
CA ALA A 314 20.66 -28.45 7.30
C ALA A 314 20.18 -27.25 6.45
N PRO A 315 21.05 -26.66 5.62
CA PRO A 315 20.68 -25.63 4.66
C PRO A 315 19.93 -26.21 3.45
N TYR A 316 18.81 -25.59 3.11
CA TYR A 316 18.01 -25.89 1.94
C TYR A 316 17.85 -24.65 1.08
N LEU A 317 17.92 -24.84 -0.24
CA LEU A 317 17.35 -23.91 -1.19
C LEU A 317 15.87 -24.26 -1.37
N LEU A 318 15.00 -23.32 -0.99
CA LEU A 318 13.57 -23.41 -1.25
C LEU A 318 13.23 -22.52 -2.43
N ALA A 319 12.34 -23.00 -3.29
CA ALA A 319 11.69 -22.16 -4.29
C ALA A 319 10.20 -22.50 -4.41
N ALA A 320 9.42 -21.46 -4.65
CA ALA A 320 8.01 -21.60 -4.95
C ALA A 320 7.60 -20.69 -6.09
N ALA A 321 6.63 -21.15 -6.86
CA ALA A 321 6.05 -20.41 -7.95
C ALA A 321 4.52 -20.40 -7.93
N SER A 322 3.93 -19.50 -8.72
CA SER A 322 2.49 -19.44 -8.92
C SER A 322 1.98 -20.71 -9.60
N ARG A 323 0.69 -20.98 -9.44
CA ARG A 323 0.04 -22.25 -9.84
C ARG A 323 0.15 -22.63 -11.32
N ALA A 324 0.53 -21.70 -12.19
CA ALA A 324 0.68 -21.95 -13.63
C ALA A 324 2.03 -22.60 -13.97
N VAL A 325 3.02 -22.49 -13.09
CA VAL A 325 4.36 -23.06 -13.32
C VAL A 325 4.32 -24.57 -13.18
N THR A 326 4.87 -25.25 -14.18
CA THR A 326 4.86 -26.71 -14.33
C THR A 326 6.19 -27.35 -13.99
N ARG A 327 7.27 -26.58 -13.95
CA ARG A 327 8.61 -27.08 -13.62
C ARG A 327 9.47 -25.97 -13.02
N LEU A 328 10.32 -26.35 -12.07
CA LEU A 328 11.38 -25.51 -11.53
C LEU A 328 12.75 -26.13 -11.81
N ASP A 329 13.70 -25.28 -12.17
CA ASP A 329 15.09 -25.65 -12.44
C ASP A 329 16.03 -24.78 -11.62
N VAL A 330 17.00 -25.43 -10.96
CA VAL A 330 18.12 -24.80 -10.26
C VAL A 330 19.40 -25.14 -11.00
N THR A 331 20.16 -24.13 -11.40
CA THR A 331 21.45 -24.29 -12.09
C THR A 331 22.66 -24.12 -11.17
N ALA A 332 22.48 -23.38 -10.09
CA ALA A 332 23.47 -23.15 -9.03
C ALA A 332 22.76 -22.96 -7.67
N PRO A 333 23.41 -23.28 -6.53
CA PRO A 333 24.76 -23.85 -6.40
C PRO A 333 24.83 -25.35 -6.68
N VAL A 334 23.68 -26.01 -6.81
CA VAL A 334 23.52 -27.40 -7.20
C VAL A 334 22.61 -27.47 -8.42
N ARG A 335 22.80 -28.47 -9.29
CA ARG A 335 21.86 -28.72 -10.38
C ARG A 335 20.73 -29.59 -9.88
N SER A 336 19.50 -29.09 -9.98
CA SER A 336 18.31 -29.81 -9.57
C SER A 336 17.11 -29.39 -10.41
N THR A 337 16.18 -30.31 -10.61
CA THR A 337 14.90 -30.06 -11.29
C THR A 337 13.80 -30.64 -10.42
N ALA A 338 12.68 -29.92 -10.33
CA ALA A 338 11.46 -30.40 -9.70
C ALA A 338 10.27 -30.17 -10.63
N ASP A 339 9.43 -31.20 -10.77
CA ASP A 339 8.14 -31.05 -11.42
C ASP A 339 7.17 -30.28 -10.51
N GLY A 340 6.38 -29.41 -11.13
CA GLY A 340 5.44 -28.53 -10.46
C GLY A 340 6.05 -27.20 -10.02
N ARG A 341 5.49 -26.65 -8.94
CA ARG A 341 5.70 -25.26 -8.51
C ARG A 341 6.48 -25.12 -7.22
N PHE A 342 7.02 -26.21 -6.68
CA PHE A 342 7.79 -26.23 -5.44
C PHE A 342 9.08 -26.99 -5.64
N LEU A 343 10.14 -26.45 -5.05
CA LEU A 343 11.44 -27.09 -4.99
C LEU A 343 12.01 -26.90 -3.59
N ALA A 344 12.59 -27.97 -3.05
CA ALA A 344 13.36 -27.94 -1.83
C ALA A 344 14.54 -28.89 -2.02
N VAL A 345 15.76 -28.36 -2.05
CA VAL A 345 16.98 -29.14 -2.28
C VAL A 345 18.02 -28.75 -1.24
N ALA A 346 18.69 -29.75 -0.66
CA ALA A 346 19.82 -29.49 0.23
C ALA A 346 20.96 -28.87 -0.58
N VAL A 347 21.58 -27.82 -0.04
CA VAL A 347 22.65 -27.08 -0.73
C VAL A 347 23.84 -26.83 0.19
N PRO A 348 25.05 -26.63 -0.34
CA PRO A 348 26.08 -25.95 0.41
C PRO A 348 25.59 -24.51 0.66
N GLY A 349 25.21 -24.19 1.91
CA GLY A 349 24.68 -22.88 2.27
C GLY A 349 25.65 -21.73 2.02
N GLY A 350 25.13 -20.50 1.98
CA GLY A 350 25.91 -19.28 1.74
C GLY A 350 26.44 -19.15 0.32
N ARG A 351 25.69 -19.66 -0.67
CA ARG A 351 26.04 -19.53 -2.09
C ARG A 351 24.88 -18.97 -2.91
N PRO A 352 25.16 -18.14 -3.93
CA PRO A 352 24.14 -17.68 -4.87
C PRO A 352 23.38 -18.84 -5.49
N ALA A 353 22.07 -18.66 -5.60
CA ALA A 353 21.19 -19.57 -6.29
C ALA A 353 20.65 -18.95 -7.57
N GLU A 354 20.57 -19.77 -8.60
CA GLU A 354 19.90 -19.44 -9.86
C GLU A 354 18.70 -20.36 -10.01
N VAL A 355 17.51 -19.78 -9.92
CA VAL A 355 16.25 -20.53 -9.99
C VAL A 355 15.38 -19.97 -11.10
N THR A 356 14.91 -20.87 -11.95
CA THR A 356 14.04 -20.58 -13.08
C THR A 356 12.80 -21.47 -13.03
N GLY A 357 11.72 -21.00 -13.64
CA GLY A 357 10.48 -21.75 -13.78
C GLY A 357 10.07 -21.85 -15.24
N ARG A 358 9.24 -22.85 -15.55
CA ARG A 358 8.63 -23.03 -16.88
C ARG A 358 7.12 -23.05 -16.78
N LEU A 359 6.49 -22.38 -17.75
CA LEU A 359 5.05 -22.42 -17.98
C LEU A 359 4.68 -23.59 -18.91
N PRO A 360 3.38 -23.94 -19.05
CA PRO A 360 2.95 -25.05 -19.90
C PRO A 360 3.32 -24.88 -21.38
N ASP A 361 3.45 -23.64 -21.85
CA ASP A 361 3.88 -23.29 -23.20
C ASP A 361 5.41 -23.27 -23.38
N GLY A 362 6.17 -23.63 -22.33
CA GLY A 362 7.63 -23.62 -22.33
C GLY A 362 8.25 -22.26 -21.99
N THR A 363 7.46 -21.21 -21.82
CA THR A 363 7.95 -19.88 -21.44
C THR A 363 8.73 -19.96 -20.13
N ARG A 364 9.96 -19.43 -20.15
CA ARG A 364 10.81 -19.33 -18.97
C ARG A 364 10.43 -18.10 -18.15
N ILE A 365 10.39 -18.26 -16.84
CA ILE A 365 10.34 -17.16 -15.88
C ILE A 365 11.53 -17.25 -14.93
N ASP A 366 12.06 -16.11 -14.52
CA ASP A 366 13.20 -16.03 -13.62
C ASP A 366 12.76 -15.59 -12.22
N SER A 367 13.42 -16.15 -11.21
CA SER A 367 13.30 -15.60 -9.86
C SER A 367 13.99 -14.23 -9.82
N PRO A 368 13.39 -13.20 -9.19
CA PRO A 368 14.10 -11.97 -8.89
C PRO A 368 15.29 -12.28 -7.97
N LEU A 369 16.35 -11.48 -8.11
CA LEU A 369 17.54 -11.57 -7.26
C LEU A 369 17.22 -11.05 -5.85
N SER A 370 17.82 -11.70 -4.85
CA SER A 370 17.78 -11.23 -3.47
C SER A 370 18.48 -9.87 -3.37
N PRO A 371 17.88 -8.88 -2.66
CA PRO A 371 18.49 -7.56 -2.49
C PRO A 371 19.74 -7.56 -1.61
N ASP A 372 19.99 -8.61 -0.85
CA ASP A 372 21.19 -8.75 -0.01
C ASP A 372 22.41 -9.28 -0.80
N GLY A 373 22.30 -9.32 -2.13
CA GLY A 373 23.31 -9.94 -2.99
C GLY A 373 23.25 -11.46 -2.95
N PRO A 374 24.15 -12.14 -3.69
CA PRO A 374 24.39 -13.57 -3.56
C PRO A 374 24.72 -14.02 -2.14
#